data_AF-M3G5C1-F1
#
_entry.id   AF-M3G5C1-F1
#
_cell.length_a   1.000
_cell.length_b   1.000
_cell.length_c   1.000
_cell.angle_alpha   90.00
_cell.angle_beta   90.00
_cell.angle_gamma   90.00
#
_symmetry.space_group_name_H-M   'P 1'
#
loop_
_entity.id
_entity.type
_entity.pdbx_description
1 polymer ?
#
loop_
_entity_poly.entity_id
_entity_poly.type
_entity_poly.pdbx_seq_one_letter_code
_entity_poly.pdbx_strand_id
1 'polypeptide(L)'
;MECIQRGVYVHHGDIDEGLEHHQDKRFDFVILNQTIQETRNPGEILKESLRIGKKVIVAFPNFGHWNVRWTILTTGKTPVTDLLPYRWFNTPNLHFLSVLDFIEFCEIQKFKIEDKAYFRDLSRVRFRPNFFSKLALFVIS
;
A
#
# COMPACT_ATOMS: atom_id res chain seq x y z
N MET A 1 -17.04 16.45 12.57
CA MET A 1 -16.13 17.17 13.49
C MET A 1 -15.74 16.34 14.72
N GLU A 2 -15.91 15.02 14.71
CA GLU A 2 -15.69 14.17 15.88
C GLU A 2 -14.21 13.77 16.07
N CYS A 3 -13.43 13.73 14.98
CA CYS A 3 -11.99 13.40 15.02
C CYS A 3 -11.12 14.54 15.58
N ILE A 4 -11.46 15.80 15.27
CA ILE A 4 -10.72 16.98 15.73
C ILE A 4 -10.83 17.13 17.26
N GLN A 5 -12.00 16.82 17.83
CA GLN A 5 -12.21 16.81 19.28
C GLN A 5 -11.37 15.75 20.02
N ARG A 6 -10.86 14.73 19.31
CA ARG A 6 -9.96 13.70 19.85
C ARG A 6 -8.48 14.02 19.63
N GLY A 7 -8.16 15.25 19.21
CA GLY A 7 -6.78 15.67 18.91
C GLY A 7 -6.22 15.06 17.62
N VAL A 8 -7.07 14.43 16.79
CA VAL A 8 -6.66 13.87 15.50
C VAL A 8 -6.83 14.96 14.44
N TYR A 9 -5.70 15.43 13.91
CA TYR A 9 -5.69 16.34 12.76
C TYR A 9 -6.18 15.58 11.52
N VAL A 10 -7.33 15.98 10.99
CA VAL A 10 -7.90 15.41 9.76
C VAL A 10 -7.77 16.46 8.66
N HIS A 11 -6.99 16.14 7.63
CA HIS A 11 -6.91 16.92 6.41
C HIS A 11 -7.61 16.15 5.30
N HIS A 12 -8.54 16.80 4.60
CA HIS A 12 -9.16 16.26 3.40
C HIS A 12 -8.50 16.95 2.21
N GLY A 13 -7.74 16.19 1.44
CA GLY A 13 -7.08 16.65 0.22
C GLY A 13 -6.78 15.45 -0.67
N ASP A 14 -6.52 15.73 -1.95
CA ASP A 14 -6.04 14.71 -2.88
C ASP A 14 -4.55 14.46 -2.60
N ILE A 15 -4.17 13.22 -2.36
CA ILE A 15 -2.76 12.87 -2.13
C ILE A 15 -1.93 13.05 -3.41
N ASP A 16 -2.56 12.95 -4.60
CA ASP A 16 -1.92 13.21 -5.88
C ASP A 16 -1.63 14.71 -6.11
N GLU A 17 -2.29 15.62 -5.38
CA GLU A 17 -1.95 17.06 -5.35
C GLU A 17 -0.68 17.35 -4.51
N GLY A 18 -0.13 16.32 -3.85
CA GLY A 18 1.11 16.38 -3.11
C GLY A 18 0.96 16.83 -1.66
N LEU A 19 2.07 16.78 -0.92
CA LEU A 19 2.12 17.08 0.51
C LEU A 19 2.87 18.40 0.79
N GLU A 20 2.96 19.29 -0.20
CA GLU A 20 3.76 20.52 -0.15
C GLU A 20 3.42 21.44 1.03
N HIS A 21 2.14 21.46 1.43
CA HIS A 21 1.65 22.24 2.57
C HIS A 21 2.15 21.73 3.93
N HIS A 22 2.71 20.53 3.99
CA HIS A 22 3.27 19.94 5.20
C HIS A 22 4.77 20.22 5.31
N GLN A 23 5.18 20.68 6.50
CA GLN A 23 6.59 20.89 6.82
C GLN A 23 7.34 19.55 6.88
N ASP A 24 8.62 19.59 6.54
CA ASP A 24 9.54 18.45 6.61
C ASP A 24 9.65 17.87 8.03
N LYS A 25 9.77 16.54 8.11
CA LYS A 25 10.08 15.77 9.34
C LYS A 25 9.18 16.04 10.54
N ARG A 26 7.90 16.36 10.30
CA ARG A 26 6.89 16.61 11.33
C ARG A 26 6.37 15.34 12.00
N PHE A 27 6.45 14.21 11.33
CA PHE A 27 5.87 12.95 11.79
C PHE A 27 6.95 11.88 12.03
N ASP A 28 6.77 11.05 13.05
CA ASP A 28 7.63 9.88 13.25
C ASP A 28 7.30 8.76 12.25
N PHE A 29 6.01 8.59 11.94
CA PHE A 29 5.51 7.62 10.97
C PHE A 29 4.41 8.23 10.10
N VAL A 30 4.44 7.91 8.81
CA VAL A 30 3.33 8.12 7.87
C VAL A 30 2.78 6.76 7.49
N ILE A 31 1.46 6.59 7.45
CA ILE A 31 0.82 5.31 7.13
C ILE A 31 0.04 5.47 5.83
N LEU A 32 0.42 4.69 4.81
CA LEU A 32 -0.30 4.55 3.55
C LEU A 32 -0.99 3.18 3.55
N ASN A 33 -2.24 3.16 4.00
CA ASN A 33 -3.03 1.94 4.07
C ASN A 33 -3.92 1.81 2.84
N GLN A 34 -3.55 0.90 1.95
CA GLN A 34 -4.25 0.64 0.68
C GLN A 34 -4.42 1.91 -0.16
N THR A 35 -3.43 2.80 -0.12
CA THR A 35 -3.45 4.07 -0.85
C THR A 35 -2.56 4.02 -2.06
N ILE A 36 -1.37 3.42 -1.94
CA ILE A 36 -0.32 3.52 -2.96
C ILE A 36 -0.75 2.99 -4.33
N GLN A 37 -1.61 1.99 -4.35
CA GLN A 37 -2.11 1.40 -5.59
C GLN A 37 -3.18 2.25 -6.29
N GLU A 38 -3.75 3.24 -5.60
CA GLU A 38 -4.74 4.19 -6.13
C GLU A 38 -4.09 5.48 -6.65
N THR A 39 -2.85 5.77 -6.21
CA THR A 39 -2.11 6.99 -6.61
C THR A 39 -1.60 6.90 -8.04
N ARG A 40 -1.52 8.03 -8.74
CA ARG A 40 -0.98 8.09 -10.12
C ARG A 40 0.54 7.94 -10.17
N ASN A 41 1.23 8.47 -9.17
CA ASN A 41 2.69 8.53 -9.11
C ASN A 41 3.21 7.97 -7.77
N PRO A 42 3.17 6.65 -7.55
CA PRO A 42 3.48 6.05 -6.25
C PRO A 42 4.90 6.40 -5.75
N GLY A 43 5.87 6.57 -6.65
CA GLY A 43 7.23 6.96 -6.29
C GLY A 43 7.30 8.36 -5.66
N GLU A 44 6.62 9.34 -6.26
CA GLU A 44 6.60 10.70 -5.72
C GLU A 44 5.83 10.77 -4.41
N ILE A 45 4.72 10.02 -4.29
CA ILE A 45 3.97 9.94 -3.02
C ILE A 45 4.83 9.38 -1.89
N LEU A 46 5.62 8.33 -2.14
CA LEU A 46 6.53 7.79 -1.11
C LEU A 46 7.65 8.76 -0.76
N LYS A 47 8.24 9.46 -1.75
CA LYS A 47 9.25 10.49 -1.49
C LYS A 47 8.69 11.61 -0.62
N GLU A 48 7.52 12.14 -0.97
CA GLU A 48 6.86 13.18 -0.20
C GLU A 48 6.46 12.70 1.20
N SER A 49 6.00 11.45 1.32
CA SER A 49 5.71 10.83 2.62
C SER A 49 6.97 10.71 3.50
N LEU A 50 8.12 10.39 2.90
CA LEU A 50 9.43 10.36 3.58
C LEU A 50 10.01 11.77 3.85
N ARG A 51 9.60 12.79 3.08
CA ARG A 51 9.95 14.18 3.36
C ARG A 51 9.28 14.65 4.66
N ILE A 52 7.99 14.36 4.82
CA ILE A 52 7.21 14.80 5.98
C ILE A 52 7.36 13.89 7.20
N GLY A 53 7.77 12.63 7.00
CA GLY A 53 7.87 11.61 8.04
C GLY A 53 9.21 10.87 8.08
N LYS A 54 9.65 10.43 9.26
CA LYS A 54 10.91 9.68 9.38
C LYS A 54 10.85 8.27 8.76
N LYS A 55 9.66 7.65 8.79
CA LYS A 55 9.39 6.32 8.23
C LYS A 55 8.01 6.30 7.60
N VAL A 56 7.84 5.49 6.56
CA VAL A 56 6.53 5.26 5.93
C VAL A 56 6.15 3.80 6.07
N ILE A 57 4.95 3.55 6.55
CA ILE A 57 4.34 2.22 6.61
C ILE A 57 3.40 2.10 5.41
N VAL A 58 3.70 1.18 4.50
CA VAL A 58 2.88 0.92 3.31
C VAL A 58 2.20 -0.43 3.48
N ALA A 59 0.87 -0.44 3.43
CA ALA A 59 0.08 -1.66 3.45
C ALA A 59 -0.75 -1.77 2.17
N PHE A 60 -0.74 -2.92 1.50
CA PHE A 60 -1.48 -3.11 0.24
C PHE A 60 -1.91 -4.58 0.05
N PRO A 61 -3.01 -4.81 -0.71
CA PRO A 61 -3.42 -6.16 -1.10
C PRO A 61 -2.37 -6.80 -2.02
N ASN A 62 -2.00 -8.04 -1.73
CA ASN A 62 -1.03 -8.78 -2.52
C ASN A 62 -1.71 -9.47 -3.71
N PHE A 63 -1.57 -8.90 -4.91
CA PHE A 63 -2.09 -9.50 -6.14
C PHE A 63 -1.38 -10.81 -6.52
N GLY A 64 -0.23 -11.09 -5.92
CA GLY A 64 0.50 -12.35 -6.07
C GLY A 64 -0.11 -13.55 -5.35
N HIS A 65 -1.17 -13.36 -4.55
CA HIS A 65 -1.78 -14.43 -3.75
C HIS A 65 -2.36 -15.55 -4.63
N TRP A 66 -2.32 -16.80 -4.14
CA TRP A 66 -2.68 -17.99 -4.91
C TRP A 66 -4.13 -17.96 -5.44
N ASN A 67 -5.08 -17.37 -4.69
CA ASN A 67 -6.48 -17.32 -5.12
C ASN A 67 -6.64 -16.45 -6.38
N VAL A 68 -5.95 -15.30 -6.44
CA VAL A 68 -5.94 -14.39 -7.59
C VAL A 68 -5.39 -15.12 -8.81
N ARG A 69 -4.24 -15.79 -8.66
CA ARG A 69 -3.65 -16.60 -9.74
C ARG A 69 -4.59 -17.68 -10.22
N TRP A 70 -5.23 -18.39 -9.30
CA TRP A 70 -6.13 -19.49 -9.61
C TRP A 70 -7.38 -19.01 -10.35
N THR A 71 -8.00 -17.90 -9.92
CA THR A 71 -9.15 -17.31 -10.60
C THR A 71 -8.79 -16.89 -12.03
N ILE A 72 -7.67 -16.19 -12.23
CA ILE A 72 -7.23 -15.80 -13.57
C ILE A 72 -6.99 -17.04 -14.43
N LEU A 73 -6.30 -18.06 -13.90
CA LEU A 73 -5.99 -19.29 -14.63
C LEU A 73 -7.25 -20.07 -15.05
N THR A 74 -8.23 -20.18 -14.16
CA THR A 74 -9.40 -21.04 -14.36
C THR A 74 -10.57 -20.34 -15.03
N THR A 75 -10.76 -19.04 -14.79
CA THR A 75 -11.90 -18.29 -15.33
C THR A 75 -11.52 -17.28 -16.40
N GLY A 76 -10.22 -16.96 -16.56
CA GLY A 76 -9.76 -15.93 -17.49
C GLY A 76 -10.29 -14.52 -17.16
N LYS A 77 -10.71 -14.26 -15.92
CA LYS A 77 -11.34 -13.01 -15.50
C LYS A 77 -10.55 -12.35 -14.38
N THR A 78 -10.61 -11.02 -14.31
CA THR A 78 -10.06 -10.26 -13.18
C THR A 78 -10.73 -10.73 -11.88
N PRO A 79 -9.94 -11.06 -10.85
CA PRO A 79 -10.48 -11.56 -9.58
C PRO A 79 -11.17 -10.44 -8.82
N VAL A 80 -12.26 -10.79 -8.12
CA VAL A 80 -12.89 -9.97 -7.09
C VAL A 80 -12.68 -10.69 -5.77
N THR A 81 -12.09 -10.01 -4.79
CA THR A 81 -11.74 -10.60 -3.48
C THR A 81 -12.10 -9.65 -2.35
N ASP A 82 -12.05 -10.10 -1.10
CA ASP A 82 -12.37 -9.27 0.07
C ASP A 82 -11.50 -8.00 0.19
N LEU A 83 -10.25 -8.05 -0.28
CA LEU A 83 -9.33 -6.89 -0.31
C LEU A 83 -9.29 -6.17 -1.66
N LEU A 84 -9.98 -6.70 -2.67
CA LEU A 84 -10.14 -6.10 -4.00
C LEU A 84 -11.60 -6.27 -4.45
N PRO A 85 -12.56 -5.58 -3.79
CA PRO A 85 -13.98 -5.84 -3.95
C PRO A 85 -14.58 -5.22 -5.23
N TYR A 86 -13.76 -4.53 -6.02
CA TYR A 86 -14.17 -3.82 -7.22
C TYR A 86 -13.97 -4.68 -8.47
N ARG A 87 -14.83 -4.46 -9.47
CA ARG A 87 -14.61 -4.99 -10.82
C ARG A 87 -13.60 -4.11 -11.54
N TRP A 88 -12.98 -4.65 -12.58
CA TRP A 88 -11.92 -3.95 -13.32
C TRP A 88 -12.35 -2.61 -13.92
N PHE A 89 -13.65 -2.43 -14.21
CA PHE A 89 -14.19 -1.21 -14.81
C PHE A 89 -14.66 -0.16 -13.78
N ASN A 90 -14.62 -0.47 -12.48
CA ASN A 90 -15.05 0.45 -11.41
C ASN A 90 -14.14 0.42 -10.18
N THR A 91 -12.90 -0.01 -10.36
CA THR A 91 -11.88 -0.04 -9.31
C THR A 91 -11.17 1.32 -9.19
N PRO A 92 -10.87 1.80 -7.98
CA PRO A 92 -10.01 2.96 -7.78
C PRO A 92 -8.53 2.62 -7.99
N ASN A 93 -8.15 1.34 -7.86
CA ASN A 93 -6.76 0.90 -8.01
C ASN A 93 -6.28 1.10 -9.45
N LEU A 94 -5.28 1.95 -9.64
CA LEU A 94 -4.55 2.15 -10.90
C LEU A 94 -3.47 1.09 -11.11
N HIS A 95 -2.94 0.54 -10.02
CA HIS A 95 -1.85 -0.42 -10.03
C HIS A 95 -2.27 -1.74 -9.39
N PHE A 96 -1.89 -2.85 -10.02
CA PHE A 96 -1.93 -4.18 -9.40
C PHE A 96 -0.50 -4.57 -9.04
N LEU A 97 -0.24 -4.75 -7.75
CA LEU A 97 1.10 -5.07 -7.26
C LEU A 97 1.09 -6.29 -6.34
N SER A 98 2.15 -7.06 -6.42
CA SER A 98 2.48 -8.15 -5.52
C SER A 98 3.57 -7.74 -4.53
N VAL A 99 3.85 -8.63 -3.57
CA VAL A 99 4.97 -8.45 -2.63
C VAL A 99 6.30 -8.30 -3.38
N LEU A 100 6.48 -9.04 -4.47
CA LEU A 100 7.74 -9.01 -5.23
C LEU A 100 7.88 -7.72 -6.03
N ASP A 101 6.80 -7.25 -6.66
CA ASP A 101 6.80 -6.00 -7.42
C ASP A 101 7.16 -4.81 -6.52
N PHE A 102 6.64 -4.78 -5.29
CA PHE A 102 6.97 -3.71 -4.35
C PHE A 102 8.42 -3.75 -3.86
N ILE A 103 8.99 -4.94 -3.67
CA ILE A 103 10.41 -5.08 -3.30
C ILE A 103 11.29 -4.57 -4.43
N GLU A 104 11.03 -5.01 -5.67
CA GLU A 104 11.74 -4.52 -6.86
C GLU A 104 11.59 -3.00 -7.02
N PHE A 105 10.38 -2.48 -6.82
CA PHE A 105 10.12 -1.04 -6.86
C PHE A 105 10.94 -0.27 -5.82
N CYS A 106 11.02 -0.75 -4.57
CA CYS A 106 11.86 -0.13 -3.56
C CYS A 106 13.36 -0.18 -3.93
N GLU A 107 13.84 -1.28 -4.52
CA GLU A 107 15.23 -1.40 -4.98
C GLU A 107 15.54 -0.38 -6.10
N ILE A 108 14.65 -0.26 -7.09
CA ILE A 108 14.79 0.69 -8.21
C ILE A 108 14.77 2.14 -7.72
N GLN A 109 13.83 2.47 -6.83
CA GLN A 109 13.67 3.83 -6.27
C GLN A 109 14.67 4.13 -5.15
N LYS A 110 15.47 3.13 -4.73
CA LYS A 110 16.44 3.22 -3.63
C LYS A 110 15.81 3.54 -2.27
N PHE A 111 14.58 3.10 -2.04
CA PHE A 111 13.97 3.15 -0.70
C PHE A 111 14.53 2.04 0.17
N LYS A 112 14.88 2.34 1.42
CA LYS A 112 15.38 1.34 2.34
C LYS A 112 14.20 0.65 3.03
N ILE A 113 14.08 -0.66 2.85
CA ILE A 113 13.10 -1.47 3.59
C ILE A 113 13.68 -1.80 4.96
N GLU A 114 13.07 -1.27 6.02
CA GLU A 114 13.47 -1.48 7.42
C GLU A 114 12.82 -2.73 8.04
N ASP A 115 11.54 -2.98 7.73
CA ASP A 115 10.82 -4.17 8.21
C ASP A 115 9.72 -4.57 7.23
N LYS A 116 9.29 -5.84 7.30
CA LYS A 116 8.22 -6.41 6.49
C LYS A 116 7.40 -7.43 7.26
N ALA A 117 6.08 -7.35 7.08
CA ALA A 117 5.13 -8.30 7.64
C ALA A 117 4.09 -8.68 6.58
N TYR A 118 3.63 -9.93 6.63
CA TYR A 118 2.70 -10.49 5.66
C TYR A 118 1.58 -11.18 6.40
N PHE A 119 0.35 -10.97 5.93
CA PHE A 119 -0.84 -11.42 6.65
C PHE A 119 -1.79 -12.19 5.73
N ARG A 120 -2.36 -13.25 6.30
CA ARG A 120 -3.55 -13.92 5.83
C ARG A 120 -4.62 -13.63 6.88
N ASP A 121 -5.44 -12.62 6.61
CA ASP A 121 -6.41 -12.09 7.57
C ASP A 121 -5.69 -11.68 8.87
N LEU A 122 -6.01 -12.28 10.02
CA LEU A 122 -5.34 -12.00 11.30
C LEU A 122 -4.06 -12.82 11.55
N SER A 123 -3.74 -13.77 10.67
CA SER A 123 -2.59 -14.68 10.83
C SER A 123 -1.37 -14.19 10.08
N ARG A 124 -0.21 -14.14 10.76
CA ARG A 124 1.07 -13.79 10.11
C ARG A 124 1.57 -14.94 9.25
N VAL A 125 1.94 -14.64 8.00
CA VAL A 125 2.51 -15.60 7.04
C VAL A 125 4.03 -15.42 7.01
N ARG A 126 4.77 -16.52 7.17
CA ARG A 126 6.24 -16.54 7.08
C ARG A 126 6.75 -17.31 5.86
N PHE A 127 6.07 -18.39 5.50
CA PHE A 127 6.46 -19.23 4.38
C PHE A 127 5.89 -18.70 3.06
N ARG A 128 6.74 -18.55 2.03
CA ARG A 128 6.42 -18.07 0.67
C ARG A 128 5.35 -16.95 0.68
N PRO A 129 5.64 -15.80 1.30
CA PRO A 129 4.63 -14.78 1.58
C PRO A 129 3.92 -14.30 0.33
N ASN A 130 4.64 -14.07 -0.77
CA ASN A 130 4.04 -13.64 -2.03
C ASN A 130 2.91 -14.57 -2.53
N PHE A 131 2.96 -15.87 -2.22
CA PHE A 131 1.94 -16.82 -2.63
C PHE A 131 0.81 -16.96 -1.60
N PHE A 132 1.12 -16.83 -0.31
CA PHE A 132 0.24 -17.23 0.80
C PHE A 132 -0.38 -16.09 1.63
N SER A 133 0.10 -14.84 1.46
CA SER A 133 -0.46 -13.67 2.15
C SER A 133 -1.43 -12.93 1.26
N LYS A 134 -2.52 -12.44 1.86
CA LYS A 134 -3.50 -11.55 1.21
C LYS A 134 -3.07 -10.08 1.32
N LEU A 135 -2.41 -9.71 2.42
CA LEU A 135 -1.97 -8.34 2.70
C LEU A 135 -0.46 -8.33 2.95
N ALA A 136 0.21 -7.31 2.43
CA ALA A 136 1.61 -7.01 2.74
C ALA A 136 1.72 -5.69 3.49
N LEU A 137 2.66 -5.61 4.43
CA LEU A 137 3.01 -4.42 5.17
C LEU A 137 4.53 -4.25 5.12
N PHE A 138 4.97 -3.06 4.72
CA PHE A 138 6.37 -2.68 4.67
C PHE A 138 6.60 -1.41 5.47
N VAL A 139 7.73 -1.35 6.16
CA VAL A 139 8.24 -0.12 6.77
C VAL A 139 9.44 0.32 5.96
N ILE A 140 9.38 1.52 5.40
CA ILE A 140 10.45 2.09 4.60
C ILE A 140 10.99 3.40 5.20
N SER A 141 12.21 3.74 4.84
CA SER A 141 12.91 4.98 5.15
C SER A 141 13.70 5.50 3.95
#